data_AF-A0A969JGW2-F1
#
_entry.id   AF-A0A969JGW2-F1
#
_cell.length_a   1.000
_cell.length_b   1.000
_cell.length_c   1.000
_cell.angle_alpha   90.00
_cell.angle_beta   90.00
_cell.angle_gamma   90.00
#
_symmetry.space_group_name_H-M   'P 1'
#
loop_
_entity.id
_entity.type
_entity.pdbx_description
1 polymer ?
#
loop_
_entity_poly.entity_id
_entity_poly.type
_entity_poly.pdbx_seq_one_letter_code
_entity_poly.pdbx_strand_id
1 'polypeptide(L)'
;MYSKISATIFSFGLMFLLILPIKENFKKKPKDNFPFSYYPMFAVKRDSLYDVNYFVGYDEAGKRHVIPYEYIGTGGFNQVRRQLNKKCKKGDTEKLSQRVADKLAKCKSEPLSNLTRVDLVTGTYHLENYFSVNEHSPRREEILNSKIIKKP
;
A
#
# COMPACT_ATOMS: atom_id res chain seq x y z
N MET A 1 -43.23 56.38 5.61
CA MET A 1 -43.03 56.50 4.15
C MET A 1 -41.57 56.17 3.88
N TYR A 2 -41.25 54.93 3.48
CA TYR A 2 -39.85 54.55 3.22
C TYR A 2 -39.36 55.30 1.98
N SER A 3 -38.23 56.00 2.11
CA SER A 3 -37.65 56.77 1.01
C SER A 3 -37.22 55.82 -0.11
N LYS A 4 -37.45 56.18 -1.38
CA LYS A 4 -36.94 55.41 -2.53
C LYS A 4 -35.43 55.15 -2.41
N ILE A 5 -34.71 56.07 -1.76
CA ILE A 5 -33.27 55.99 -1.47
C ILE A 5 -32.95 54.85 -0.48
N SER A 6 -33.80 54.61 0.53
CA SER A 6 -33.57 53.50 1.46
C SER A 6 -33.79 52.14 0.79
N ALA A 7 -34.75 52.05 -0.14
CA ALA A 7 -35.03 50.83 -0.90
C ALA A 7 -33.89 50.49 -1.87
N THR A 8 -33.30 51.49 -2.54
CA THR A 8 -32.16 51.25 -3.45
C THR A 8 -30.92 50.80 -2.69
N ILE A 9 -30.59 51.43 -1.57
CA ILE A 9 -29.44 51.03 -0.73
C ILE A 9 -29.61 49.59 -0.23
N PHE A 10 -30.81 49.24 0.23
CA PHE A 10 -31.09 47.88 0.70
C PHE A 10 -30.96 46.85 -0.43
N SER A 11 -31.48 47.15 -1.62
CA SER A 11 -31.37 46.27 -2.79
C SER A 11 -29.92 46.07 -3.23
N PHE A 12 -29.11 47.12 -3.25
CA PHE A 12 -27.68 47.01 -3.57
C PHE A 12 -26.92 46.21 -2.51
N GLY A 13 -27.25 46.41 -1.23
CA GLY A 13 -26.68 45.61 -0.13
C GLY A 13 -26.98 44.12 -0.29
N LEU A 14 -28.23 43.77 -0.60
CA LEU A 14 -28.66 42.39 -0.83
C LEU A 14 -27.97 41.76 -2.04
N MET A 15 -27.86 42.51 -3.14
CA MET A 15 -27.15 42.07 -4.35
C MET A 15 -25.67 41.84 -4.07
N PHE A 16 -25.02 42.72 -3.30
CA PHE A 16 -23.62 42.54 -2.90
C PHE A 16 -23.46 41.29 -2.04
N LEU A 17 -24.39 41.04 -1.12
CA LEU A 17 -24.41 39.87 -0.24
C LEU A 17 -24.52 38.55 -1.01
N LEU A 18 -25.28 38.53 -2.11
CA LEU A 18 -25.38 37.39 -3.02
C LEU A 18 -24.12 37.14 -3.85
N ILE A 19 -23.32 38.18 -4.12
CA ILE A 19 -22.09 38.11 -4.94
C ILE A 19 -20.85 37.78 -4.09
N LEU A 20 -20.86 38.09 -2.79
CA LEU A 20 -19.77 37.77 -1.85
C LEU A 20 -19.16 36.36 -1.95
N PRO A 21 -19.93 35.26 -2.08
CA PRO A 21 -19.35 33.91 -2.13
C PRO A 21 -18.52 33.62 -3.38
N ILE A 22 -18.66 34.40 -4.46
CA ILE A 22 -17.84 34.22 -5.69
C ILE A 22 -16.35 34.42 -5.38
N LYS A 23 -16.01 35.25 -4.38
CA LYS A 23 -14.62 35.45 -3.93
C LYS A 23 -13.99 34.17 -3.38
N GLU A 24 -14.78 33.24 -2.83
CA GLU A 24 -14.30 31.95 -2.33
C GLU A 24 -13.78 31.05 -3.47
N ASN A 25 -14.34 31.15 -4.67
CA ASN A 25 -13.90 30.37 -5.84
C ASN A 25 -12.47 30.69 -6.29
N PHE A 26 -11.95 31.87 -5.95
CA PHE A 26 -10.59 32.29 -6.28
C PHE A 26 -9.56 31.96 -5.19
N LYS A 27 -9.99 31.39 -4.05
CA LYS A 27 -9.05 30.96 -3.01
C LYS A 27 -8.36 29.66 -3.42
N LYS A 28 -7.09 29.50 -2.99
CA LYS A 28 -6.39 28.21 -3.07
C LYS A 28 -7.22 27.15 -2.34
N LYS A 29 -7.15 25.89 -2.79
CA LYS A 29 -7.91 24.75 -2.22
C LYS A 29 -8.00 24.87 -0.69
N PRO A 30 -9.21 24.91 -0.11
CA PRO A 30 -9.37 25.14 1.32
C PRO A 30 -8.63 24.06 2.12
N LYS A 31 -8.00 24.48 3.22
CA LYS A 31 -7.43 23.55 4.19
C LYS A 31 -8.58 22.94 4.99
N ASP A 32 -8.50 21.64 5.14
CA ASP A 32 -9.61 20.79 5.56
C ASP A 32 -10.07 21.05 7.01
N ASN A 33 -11.32 21.49 7.21
CA ASN A 33 -11.93 21.65 8.53
C ASN A 33 -13.19 20.77 8.63
N PHE A 34 -13.24 19.92 9.65
CA PHE A 34 -14.39 19.08 9.99
C PHE A 34 -15.66 19.93 10.16
N PRO A 35 -16.87 19.51 9.70
CA PRO A 35 -17.27 18.17 9.26
C PRO A 35 -17.22 17.90 7.75
N PHE A 36 -16.91 18.90 6.91
CA PHE A 36 -16.77 18.72 5.46
C PHE A 36 -15.34 18.31 5.09
N SER A 37 -14.77 17.40 5.89
CA SER A 37 -13.39 17.03 5.70
C SER A 37 -13.23 16.25 4.39
N TYR A 38 -12.44 16.77 3.47
CA TYR A 38 -11.82 16.05 2.35
C TYR A 38 -10.86 14.98 2.92
N TYR A 39 -11.41 14.03 3.70
CA TYR A 39 -10.64 12.93 4.23
C TYR A 39 -10.08 12.15 3.04
N PRO A 40 -8.75 12.14 2.86
CA PRO A 40 -8.13 11.51 1.70
C PRO A 40 -8.42 10.01 1.64
N MET A 41 -8.85 9.40 2.75
CA MET A 41 -9.27 8.00 2.79
C MET A 41 -10.45 7.69 1.87
N PHE A 42 -11.31 8.67 1.55
CA PHE A 42 -12.50 8.52 0.71
C PHE A 42 -12.47 9.34 -0.59
N ALA A 43 -11.80 10.50 -0.59
CA ALA A 43 -11.80 11.39 -1.75
C ALA A 43 -10.70 11.09 -2.79
N VAL A 44 -9.63 10.40 -2.39
CA VAL A 44 -8.51 10.09 -3.30
C VAL A 44 -8.74 8.72 -3.93
N LYS A 45 -8.86 8.70 -5.26
CA LYS A 45 -8.85 7.45 -6.03
C LYS A 45 -7.52 6.74 -5.76
N ARG A 46 -7.58 5.58 -5.12
CA ARG A 46 -6.40 4.74 -4.90
C ARG A 46 -5.97 4.13 -6.23
N ASP A 47 -4.67 3.98 -6.42
CA ASP A 47 -4.16 3.23 -7.57
C ASP A 47 -4.70 1.81 -7.52
N SER A 48 -5.08 1.30 -8.70
CA SER A 48 -5.63 -0.06 -8.80
C SER A 48 -4.54 -1.13 -8.66
N LEU A 49 -3.28 -0.77 -8.90
CA LEU A 49 -2.12 -1.64 -8.76
C LEU A 49 -1.42 -1.42 -7.42
N TYR A 50 -0.98 -2.52 -6.80
CA TYR A 50 -0.31 -2.49 -5.52
C TYR A 50 0.84 -3.50 -5.46
N ASP A 51 2.03 -3.01 -5.08
CA ASP A 51 3.23 -3.82 -4.97
C ASP A 51 3.38 -4.41 -3.56
N VAL A 52 3.71 -5.70 -3.51
CA VAL A 52 3.93 -6.44 -2.27
C VAL A 52 5.26 -7.19 -2.35
N ASN A 53 6.14 -6.94 -1.38
CA ASN A 53 7.37 -7.72 -1.21
C ASN A 53 7.10 -8.92 -0.31
N TYR A 54 7.53 -10.11 -0.71
CA TYR A 54 7.40 -11.34 0.07
C TYR A 54 8.42 -12.39 -0.38
N PHE A 55 8.57 -13.45 0.41
CA PHE A 55 9.44 -14.57 0.09
C PHE A 55 8.64 -15.75 -0.46
N VAL A 56 9.23 -16.42 -1.43
CA VAL A 56 8.70 -17.61 -2.08
C VAL A 56 9.76 -18.70 -2.06
N GLY A 57 9.41 -19.88 -1.55
CA GLY A 57 10.23 -21.07 -1.62
C GLY A 57 9.86 -21.95 -2.81
N TYR A 58 10.83 -22.73 -3.28
CA TYR A 58 10.63 -23.78 -4.26
C TYR A 58 11.18 -25.10 -3.73
N ASP A 59 10.43 -26.19 -3.91
CA ASP A 59 10.89 -27.55 -3.61
C ASP A 59 11.71 -28.14 -4.77
N GLU A 60 12.14 -29.40 -4.64
CA GLU A 60 12.89 -30.12 -5.69
C GLU A 60 12.09 -30.31 -6.99
N ALA A 61 10.76 -30.39 -6.90
CA ALA A 61 9.86 -30.48 -8.04
C ALA A 61 9.56 -29.09 -8.66
N GLY A 62 10.12 -28.01 -8.11
CA GLY A 62 9.84 -26.64 -8.54
C GLY A 62 8.46 -26.11 -8.10
N LYS A 63 7.78 -26.80 -7.18
CA LYS A 63 6.51 -26.36 -6.60
C LYS A 63 6.73 -25.13 -5.73
N ARG A 64 5.87 -24.14 -5.92
CA ARG A 64 5.93 -22.83 -5.28
C ARG A 64 5.24 -22.83 -3.91
N HIS A 65 5.93 -22.30 -2.90
CA HIS A 65 5.41 -22.15 -1.55
C HIS A 65 5.62 -20.72 -1.03
N VAL A 66 4.56 -20.09 -0.50
CA VAL A 66 4.71 -18.77 0.14
C VAL A 66 5.33 -18.94 1.51
N ILE A 67 6.36 -18.15 1.81
CA ILE A 67 7.06 -18.22 3.10
C ILE A 67 6.32 -17.37 4.14
N PRO A 68 5.95 -17.93 5.31
CA PRO A 68 5.32 -17.18 6.39
C PRO A 68 6.22 -16.06 6.93
N TYR A 69 5.60 -15.00 7.47
CA TYR A 69 6.33 -13.80 7.89
C TYR A 69 7.26 -14.04 9.10
N GLU A 70 6.97 -15.07 9.88
CA GLU A 70 7.71 -15.50 11.08
C GLU A 70 9.14 -15.92 10.73
N TYR A 71 9.35 -16.42 9.51
CA TYR A 71 10.69 -16.73 9.00
C TYR A 71 11.47 -15.45 8.66
N ILE A 72 10.77 -14.37 8.30
CA ILE A 72 11.36 -13.08 7.91
C ILE A 72 11.75 -12.25 9.13
N GLY A 73 10.91 -12.23 10.18
CA GLY A 73 11.13 -11.44 11.38
C GLY A 73 10.33 -11.92 12.60
N THR A 74 10.61 -11.34 13.77
CA THR A 74 10.04 -11.77 15.07
C THR A 74 8.87 -10.93 15.56
N GLY A 75 8.53 -9.84 14.86
CA GLY A 75 7.41 -8.96 15.22
C GLY A 75 6.08 -9.40 14.61
N GLY A 76 5.03 -8.61 14.83
CA GLY A 76 3.74 -8.84 14.18
C GLY A 76 3.81 -8.65 12.65
N PHE A 77 2.88 -9.29 11.92
CA PHE A 77 2.83 -9.29 10.46
C PHE A 77 3.08 -7.92 9.81
N ASN A 78 2.36 -6.88 10.25
CA ASN A 78 2.49 -5.53 9.71
C ASN A 78 3.86 -4.89 9.99
N GLN A 79 4.43 -5.15 11.16
CA GLN A 79 5.76 -4.65 11.51
C GLN A 79 6.84 -5.31 10.64
N VAL A 80 6.78 -6.64 10.48
CA VAL A 80 7.71 -7.39 9.63
C VAL A 80 7.59 -6.94 8.17
N ARG A 81 6.37 -6.78 7.66
CA ARG A 81 6.12 -6.29 6.30
C ARG A 81 6.67 -4.88 6.07
N ARG A 82 6.50 -3.96 7.04
CA ARG A 82 7.09 -2.61 6.97
C ARG A 82 8.62 -2.65 6.96
N GLN A 83 9.23 -3.50 7.79
CA GLN A 83 10.68 -3.66 7.84
C GLN A 83 11.23 -4.27 6.55
N LEU A 84 10.56 -5.28 5.99
CA LEU A 84 10.87 -5.89 4.70
C LEU A 84 10.85 -4.83 3.59
N ASN A 85 9.75 -4.08 3.48
CA ASN A 85 9.62 -3.01 2.48
C ASN A 85 10.72 -1.95 2.62
N LYS A 86 11.06 -1.57 3.87
CA LYS A 86 12.15 -0.61 4.13
C LYS A 86 13.50 -1.15 3.66
N LYS A 87 13.78 -2.44 3.83
CA LYS A 87 15.01 -3.08 3.37
C LYS A 87 15.06 -3.20 1.85
N CYS A 88 13.97 -3.61 1.21
CA CYS A 88 13.87 -3.68 -0.25
C CYS A 88 14.12 -2.32 -0.90
N LYS A 89 13.49 -1.25 -0.38
CA LYS A 89 13.72 0.13 -0.85
C LYS A 89 15.16 0.61 -0.70
N LYS A 90 15.90 0.09 0.27
CA LYS A 90 17.31 0.43 0.51
C LYS A 90 18.29 -0.46 -0.27
N GLY A 91 17.81 -1.50 -0.96
CA GLY A 91 18.67 -2.51 -1.59
C GLY A 91 19.36 -3.46 -0.60
N ASP A 92 19.07 -3.40 0.71
CA ASP A 92 19.67 -4.27 1.74
C ASP A 92 18.89 -5.60 1.86
N THR A 93 18.80 -6.32 0.74
CA THR A 93 18.05 -7.58 0.64
C THR A 93 18.95 -8.80 0.87
N GLU A 94 20.23 -8.71 0.53
CA GLU A 94 21.19 -9.81 0.58
C GLU A 94 21.30 -10.46 1.96
N LYS A 95 21.58 -9.67 2.99
CA LYS A 95 21.68 -10.15 4.38
C LYS A 95 20.35 -10.63 4.95
N LEU A 96 19.22 -10.17 4.39
CA LEU A 96 17.90 -10.63 4.82
C LEU A 96 17.59 -11.98 4.19
N SER A 97 17.77 -12.11 2.87
CA SER A 97 17.53 -13.35 2.13
C SER A 97 18.40 -14.49 2.65
N GLN A 98 19.68 -14.23 2.96
CA GLN A 98 20.55 -15.24 3.57
C GLN A 98 20.01 -15.70 4.93
N ARG A 99 19.61 -14.77 5.80
CA ARG A 99 19.03 -15.11 7.12
C ARG A 99 17.75 -15.93 7.01
N VAL A 100 16.90 -15.64 6.02
CA VAL A 100 15.69 -16.41 5.76
C VAL A 100 16.05 -17.82 5.27
N ALA A 101 17.00 -17.95 4.34
CA ALA A 101 17.50 -19.23 3.87
C ALA A 101 18.08 -20.07 5.02
N ASP A 102 18.89 -19.48 5.90
CA ASP A 102 19.49 -20.18 7.05
C ASP A 102 18.44 -20.66 8.06
N LYS A 103 17.35 -19.91 8.24
CA LYS A 103 16.22 -20.34 9.07
C LYS A 103 15.43 -21.47 8.42
N LEU A 104 15.17 -21.38 7.12
CA LEU A 104 14.47 -22.43 6.37
C LEU A 104 15.29 -23.72 6.33
N ALA A 105 16.62 -23.64 6.23
CA ALA A 105 17.51 -24.80 6.30
C ALA A 105 17.38 -25.62 7.60
N LYS A 106 16.98 -24.96 8.70
CA LYS A 106 16.76 -25.60 10.02
C LYS A 106 15.31 -26.02 10.24
N CYS A 107 14.42 -25.72 9.30
CA CYS A 107 13.00 -26.04 9.40
C CYS A 107 12.78 -27.54 9.18
N LYS A 108 11.95 -28.15 10.04
CA LYS A 108 11.55 -29.56 9.93
C LYS A 108 10.08 -29.74 9.55
N SER A 109 9.31 -28.66 9.45
CA SER A 109 7.88 -28.72 9.14
C SER A 109 7.66 -28.72 7.63
N GLU A 110 7.00 -29.75 7.13
CA GLU A 110 6.47 -29.77 5.77
C GLU A 110 5.44 -28.64 5.55
N PRO A 111 5.40 -28.02 4.35
CA PRO A 111 6.22 -28.27 3.16
C PRO A 111 7.57 -27.53 3.16
N LEU A 112 7.87 -26.74 4.20
CA LEU A 112 9.02 -25.82 4.21
C LEU A 112 10.38 -26.53 4.36
N SER A 113 10.39 -27.71 4.97
CA SER A 113 11.58 -28.58 5.10
C SER A 113 12.15 -29.05 3.76
N ASN A 114 11.33 -29.12 2.71
CA ASN A 114 11.72 -29.64 1.40
C ASN A 114 12.14 -28.56 0.40
N LEU A 115 12.20 -27.31 0.85
CA LEU A 115 12.60 -26.20 -0.02
C LEU A 115 14.10 -26.25 -0.34
N THR A 116 14.43 -26.03 -1.60
CA THR A 116 15.80 -25.97 -2.13
C THR A 116 16.24 -24.55 -2.46
N ARG A 117 15.28 -23.68 -2.82
CA ARG A 117 15.53 -22.28 -3.18
C ARG A 117 14.51 -21.37 -2.48
N VAL A 118 14.94 -20.18 -2.10
CA VAL A 118 14.07 -19.10 -1.64
C VAL A 118 14.37 -17.81 -2.40
N ASP A 119 13.31 -17.20 -2.92
CA ASP A 119 13.36 -15.98 -3.70
C ASP A 119 12.63 -14.86 -2.94
N LEU A 120 13.25 -13.70 -2.86
CA LEU A 120 12.59 -12.46 -2.48
C LEU A 120 12.02 -11.83 -3.73
N VAL A 121 10.71 -11.62 -3.77
CA VAL A 121 10.00 -11.10 -4.93
C VAL A 121 9.18 -9.86 -4.61
N THR A 122 8.97 -9.04 -5.63
CA THR A 122 7.96 -7.97 -5.67
C THR A 122 6.84 -8.42 -6.58
N GLY A 123 5.67 -8.69 -6.01
CA GLY A 123 4.45 -8.98 -6.77
C GLY A 123 3.59 -7.73 -6.90
N THR A 124 3.20 -7.38 -8.12
CA THR A 124 2.23 -6.32 -8.42
C THR A 124 0.85 -6.93 -8.59
N TYR A 125 -0.11 -6.50 -7.78
CA TYR A 125 -1.48 -7.02 -7.76
C TYR A 125 -2.48 -5.96 -8.17
N HIS A 126 -3.56 -6.37 -8.85
CA HIS A 126 -4.72 -5.50 -9.05
C HIS A 126 -5.67 -5.66 -7.86
N LEU A 127 -5.77 -4.64 -7.02
CA LEU A 127 -6.51 -4.73 -5.75
C LEU A 127 -7.99 -5.07 -5.95
N GLU A 128 -8.62 -4.48 -6.96
CA GLU A 128 -10.04 -4.73 -7.24
C GLU A 128 -10.27 -6.19 -7.62
N ASN A 129 -9.55 -6.74 -8.60
CA ASN A 129 -9.62 -8.15 -8.96
C ASN A 129 -9.28 -9.08 -7.77
N TYR A 130 -8.28 -8.71 -6.96
CA TYR A 130 -7.88 -9.50 -5.81
C TYR A 130 -9.01 -9.65 -4.78
N PHE A 131 -9.74 -8.57 -4.49
CA PHE A 131 -10.80 -8.58 -3.47
C PHE A 131 -12.20 -8.88 -4.03
N SER A 132 -12.50 -8.50 -5.27
CA SER A 132 -13.83 -8.62 -5.87
C SER A 132 -13.97 -9.86 -6.74
N VAL A 133 -12.91 -10.29 -7.42
CA VAL A 133 -12.92 -11.38 -8.40
C VAL A 133 -12.14 -12.61 -7.89
N ASN A 134 -11.55 -12.54 -6.69
CA ASN A 134 -10.70 -13.57 -6.09
C ASN A 134 -9.50 -13.98 -6.98
N GLU A 135 -9.02 -13.05 -7.81
CA GLU A 135 -7.83 -13.25 -8.62
C GLU A 135 -6.58 -13.00 -7.75
N HIS A 136 -6.07 -14.06 -7.13
CA HIS A 136 -4.95 -13.97 -6.18
C HIS A 136 -3.56 -14.11 -6.81
N SER A 137 -3.48 -14.24 -8.14
CA SER A 137 -2.21 -14.25 -8.86
C SER A 137 -1.67 -12.83 -9.05
N PRO A 138 -0.35 -12.60 -8.88
CA PRO A 138 0.25 -11.33 -9.23
C PRO A 138 0.17 -11.10 -10.74
N ARG A 139 -0.13 -9.87 -11.15
CA ARG A 139 -0.11 -9.45 -12.57
C ARG A 139 1.31 -9.43 -13.12
N ARG A 140 2.27 -9.05 -12.28
CA ARG A 140 3.70 -9.07 -12.55
C ARG A 140 4.42 -9.49 -11.28
N GLU A 141 5.44 -10.32 -11.40
CA GLU A 141 6.31 -10.70 -10.30
C GLU A 141 7.76 -10.48 -10.75
N GLU A 142 8.54 -9.82 -9.90
CA GLU A 142 9.95 -9.53 -10.14
C GLU A 142 10.79 -10.09 -9.01
N ILE A 143 11.84 -10.84 -9.36
CA ILE A 143 12.76 -11.41 -8.38
C ILE A 143 13.81 -10.36 -8.02
N LEU A 144 13.83 -9.96 -6.74
CA LEU A 144 14.81 -9.02 -6.21
C LEU A 144 16.10 -9.72 -5.79
N ASN A 145 15.99 -10.94 -5.25
CA ASN A 145 17.13 -11.73 -4.79
C ASN A 145 16.75 -13.22 -4.71
N SER A 146 17.71 -14.11 -4.92
CA SER A 146 17.53 -15.56 -4.86
C SER A 146 18.63 -16.20 -4.02
N LYS A 147 18.27 -17.17 -3.18
CA LYS A 147 19.20 -17.94 -2.35
C LYS A 147 18.89 -19.43 -2.41
N ILE A 148 19.94 -20.22 -2.55
CA ILE A 148 19.89 -21.67 -2.38
C ILE A 148 19.90 -21.97 -0.88
N ILE A 149 19.00 -22.85 -0.45
CA ILE A 149 18.90 -23.31 0.93
C ILE A 149 19.89 -24.48 1.09
N LYS A 150 20.93 -24.26 1.89
CA LYS A 150 21.90 -25.31 2.23
C LYS A 150 21.43 -26.02 3.49
N LYS A 151 20.90 -27.23 3.34
CA LYS A 151 20.53 -28.07 4.49
C LYS A 151 21.80 -28.52 5.24
N PRO A 152 21.79 -28.54 6.58
CA PRO A 152 22.90 -29.05 7.38
C PRO A 152 23.08 -30.55 7.24
#